data_AF-A0A5C7SCJ6-F1
#
_entry.id   AF-A0A5C7SCJ6-F1
#
_cell.length_a   1.000
_cell.length_b   1.000
_cell.length_c   1.000
_cell.angle_alpha   90.00
_cell.angle_beta   90.00
_cell.angle_gamma   90.00
#
_symmetry.space_group_name_H-M   'P 1'
#
loop_
_entity.id
_entity.type
_entity.pdbx_description
1 polymer ?
#
loop_
_entity_poly.entity_id
_entity_poly.type
_entity_poly.pdbx_seq_one_letter_code
_entity_poly.pdbx_strand_id
1 'polypeptide(L)'
;MHKVASSYLWVYTRYMRVCTDYLNAARCVAREGDGFMPLVKLNIRRGRPAELRRKILDAIQSALVETMNVPDADRYQLVNQYDEEDFIHTAAYLDMNYSRDLIMIEIVFIEGRSDEIKKSLIAAISKKIVAATGMSSDDIFLMIQEVNRTNVSFGRGVAQRAA
;
A
#
# COMPACT_ATOMS: atom_id res chain seq x y z
N MET A 1 5.15 -22.20 -40.72
CA MET A 1 6.46 -21.61 -40.35
C MET A 1 6.27 -20.09 -40.33
N HIS A 2 5.77 -19.49 -39.24
CA HIS A 2 6.39 -19.10 -37.96
C HIS A 2 7.14 -17.75 -37.94
N LYS A 3 6.61 -16.88 -37.04
CA LYS A 3 7.15 -15.69 -36.29
C LYS A 3 6.35 -14.42 -36.65
N VAL A 4 5.44 -13.85 -35.85
CA VAL A 4 5.34 -13.46 -34.42
C VAL A 4 6.29 -12.32 -33.98
N ALA A 5 5.67 -11.29 -33.37
CA ALA A 5 6.20 -10.14 -32.61
C ALA A 5 6.73 -8.96 -33.46
N SER A 6 6.60 -7.68 -33.09
CA SER A 6 6.32 -7.07 -31.78
C SER A 6 5.90 -5.61 -32.00
N SER A 7 4.67 -5.26 -31.61
CA SER A 7 4.13 -3.90 -31.61
C SER A 7 4.51 -3.20 -30.30
N TYR A 8 5.77 -2.75 -30.18
CA TYR A 8 6.31 -2.08 -28.98
C TYR A 8 7.25 -0.91 -29.31
N LEU A 9 6.98 -0.14 -30.37
CA LEU A 9 7.91 0.90 -30.83
C LEU A 9 7.27 2.28 -31.10
N TRP A 10 6.33 2.72 -30.25
CA TRP A 10 5.67 4.03 -30.43
C TRP A 10 5.53 4.92 -29.17
N VAL A 11 6.17 4.59 -28.04
CA VAL A 11 6.08 5.42 -26.80
C VAL A 11 7.45 5.92 -26.29
N TYR A 12 8.50 5.94 -27.13
CA TYR A 12 9.87 6.28 -26.65
C TYR A 12 10.59 7.39 -27.44
N THR A 13 9.87 8.34 -28.04
CA THR A 13 10.50 9.41 -28.85
C THR A 13 10.01 10.82 -28.54
N ARG A 14 9.93 11.17 -27.26
CA ARG A 14 9.95 12.59 -26.85
C ARG A 14 10.47 12.72 -25.43
N TYR A 15 11.79 12.74 -25.25
CA TYR A 15 12.52 13.50 -24.20
C TYR A 15 14.00 13.12 -24.25
N MET A 16 14.71 13.66 -25.24
CA MET A 16 16.17 13.76 -25.21
C MET A 16 16.54 15.20 -25.54
N ARG A 17 16.83 16.00 -24.51
CA ARG A 17 17.65 17.21 -24.66
C ARG A 17 18.48 17.48 -23.40
N VAL A 18 19.70 16.95 -23.46
CA VAL A 18 20.98 17.50 -22.99
C VAL A 18 21.14 17.77 -21.49
N CYS A 19 21.70 16.78 -20.80
CA CYS A 19 22.55 16.98 -19.63
C CYS A 19 24.02 16.84 -20.08
N THR A 20 24.70 17.96 -20.31
CA THR A 20 26.17 18.02 -20.26
C THR A 20 26.54 18.40 -18.85
N ASP A 21 26.83 17.40 -18.01
CA ASP A 21 27.77 17.48 -16.87
C ASP A 21 27.85 16.12 -16.17
N TYR A 22 29.00 15.45 -16.30
CA TYR A 22 29.23 14.05 -15.91
C TYR A 22 29.49 13.83 -14.40
N LEU A 23 29.08 14.74 -13.52
CA LEU A 23 29.39 14.66 -12.08
C LEU A 23 28.20 14.71 -11.12
N ASN A 24 26.94 14.67 -11.59
CA ASN A 24 25.78 14.66 -10.70
C ASN A 24 24.58 13.86 -11.24
N ALA A 25 24.81 12.61 -11.65
CA ALA A 25 23.72 11.70 -12.05
C ALA A 25 22.72 11.40 -10.92
N ALA A 26 23.08 11.66 -9.66
CA ALA A 26 22.20 11.47 -8.49
C ALA A 26 21.19 12.61 -8.27
N ARG A 27 21.21 13.68 -9.08
CA ARG A 27 20.44 14.91 -8.82
C ARG A 27 19.28 15.19 -9.79
N CYS A 28 19.01 14.28 -10.74
CA CYS A 28 17.97 14.46 -11.75
C CYS A 28 16.75 13.52 -11.67
N VAL A 29 16.60 12.74 -10.58
CA VAL A 29 15.38 11.95 -10.34
C VAL A 29 14.70 12.45 -9.07
N ALA A 30 14.15 13.65 -9.13
CA ALA A 30 13.27 14.19 -8.09
C ALA A 30 12.09 14.88 -8.78
N ARG A 31 11.13 14.07 -9.27
CA ARG A 31 9.81 14.55 -9.71
C ARG A 31 8.76 13.46 -9.49
N GLU A 32 7.77 13.80 -8.66
CA GLU A 32 6.45 13.17 -8.53
C GLU A 32 6.43 11.68 -8.14
N GLY A 33 7.18 11.35 -7.08
CA GLY A 33 7.10 10.05 -6.42
C GLY A 33 7.70 9.98 -5.02
N ASP A 34 7.99 11.13 -4.40
CA ASP A 34 8.84 11.20 -3.21
C ASP A 34 8.02 11.43 -1.93
N GLY A 35 7.93 10.39 -1.10
CA GLY A 35 7.28 10.44 0.21
C GLY A 35 6.41 9.22 0.54
N PHE A 36 6.67 8.08 -0.09
CA PHE A 36 5.93 6.84 0.17
C PHE A 36 6.77 5.92 1.00
N MET A 37 6.21 5.54 2.15
CA MET A 37 6.76 4.56 3.08
C MET A 37 5.60 3.98 3.93
N PRO A 38 4.61 3.29 3.33
CA PRO A 38 3.49 2.74 4.09
C PRO A 38 3.92 1.51 4.87
N LEU A 39 3.84 1.56 6.20
CA LEU A 39 3.85 0.38 7.05
C LEU A 39 2.42 -0.10 7.23
N VAL A 40 2.14 -1.31 6.74
CA VAL A 40 0.84 -1.96 6.89
C VAL A 40 0.93 -3.01 7.99
N LYS A 41 0.00 -2.98 8.94
CA LYS A 41 -0.24 -4.08 9.87
C LYS A 41 -1.60 -4.67 9.59
N LEU A 42 -1.62 -5.98 9.38
CA LEU A 42 -2.83 -6.78 9.22
C LEU A 42 -3.07 -7.55 10.51
N ASN A 43 -4.07 -7.14 11.27
CA ASN A 43 -4.48 -7.77 12.52
C ASN A 43 -5.68 -8.69 12.26
N ILE A 44 -5.54 -9.97 12.58
CA ILE A 44 -6.54 -11.00 12.26
C ILE A 44 -6.66 -12.03 13.39
N ARG A 45 -7.78 -12.75 13.43
CA ARG A 45 -7.87 -13.99 14.21
C ARG A 45 -6.94 -15.07 13.66
N ARG A 46 -6.34 -15.86 14.55
CA ARG A 46 -5.49 -17.00 14.22
C ARG A 46 -6.28 -18.05 13.42
N GLY A 47 -5.57 -18.82 12.61
CA GLY A 47 -6.14 -19.94 11.83
C GLY A 47 -6.47 -19.61 10.38
N ARG A 48 -6.30 -18.34 9.97
CA ARG A 48 -6.46 -17.93 8.57
C ARG A 48 -5.36 -18.53 7.67
N PRO A 49 -5.71 -19.12 6.51
CA PRO A 49 -4.72 -19.67 5.59
C PRO A 49 -3.67 -18.64 5.17
N ALA A 50 -2.42 -19.10 4.98
CA ALA A 50 -1.33 -18.24 4.49
C ALA A 50 -1.67 -17.57 3.14
N GLU A 51 -2.30 -18.32 2.24
CA GLU A 51 -2.74 -17.81 0.93
C GLU A 51 -3.75 -16.68 1.04
N LEU A 52 -4.71 -16.78 1.96
CA LEU A 52 -5.69 -15.71 2.19
C LEU A 52 -4.99 -14.44 2.69
N ARG A 53 -4.08 -14.58 3.65
CA ARG A 53 -3.29 -13.45 4.18
C ARG A 53 -2.46 -12.79 3.09
N ARG A 54 -1.84 -13.59 2.21
CA ARG A 54 -1.07 -13.11 1.06
C ARG A 54 -1.94 -12.31 0.10
N LYS A 55 -3.11 -12.84 -0.28
CA LYS A 55 -4.07 -12.13 -1.16
C LYS A 55 -4.51 -10.78 -0.60
N ILE A 56 -4.78 -10.70 0.71
CA ILE A 56 -5.14 -9.44 1.37
C ILE A 56 -3.99 -8.44 1.25
N LEU A 57 -2.77 -8.87 1.59
CA LEU A 57 -1.58 -8.02 1.56
C LEU A 57 -1.19 -7.56 0.15
N ASP A 58 -1.36 -8.42 -0.86
CA ASP A 58 -1.15 -8.07 -2.27
C ASP A 58 -2.21 -7.08 -2.77
N ALA A 59 -3.47 -7.25 -2.35
CA ALA A 59 -4.55 -6.31 -2.65
C ALA A 59 -4.28 -4.93 -2.05
N ILE A 60 -3.80 -4.86 -0.81
CA ILE A 60 -3.39 -3.61 -0.17
C ILE A 60 -2.23 -2.96 -0.93
N GLN A 61 -1.17 -3.72 -1.27
CA GLN A 61 -0.05 -3.18 -2.04
C GLN A 61 -0.50 -2.63 -3.39
N SER A 62 -1.35 -3.37 -4.11
CA SER A 62 -1.90 -2.91 -5.38
C SER A 62 -2.71 -1.61 -5.23
N ALA A 63 -3.48 -1.44 -4.16
CA ALA A 63 -4.19 -0.19 -3.88
C ALA A 63 -3.23 0.98 -3.60
N LEU A 64 -2.17 0.74 -2.83
CA LEU A 64 -1.14 1.74 -2.52
C LEU A 64 -0.45 2.20 -3.81
N VAL A 65 -0.07 1.27 -4.69
CA VAL A 65 0.57 1.58 -5.99
C VAL A 65 -0.40 2.38 -6.87
N GLU A 66 -1.66 1.95 -6.98
CA GLU A 66 -2.66 2.60 -7.84
C GLU A 66 -3.03 4.02 -7.38
N THR A 67 -3.25 4.22 -6.07
CA THR A 67 -3.81 5.47 -5.56
C THR A 67 -2.76 6.48 -5.14
N MET A 68 -1.59 6.01 -4.74
CA MET A 68 -0.51 6.87 -4.25
C MET A 68 0.72 6.83 -5.14
N ASN A 69 0.85 5.95 -6.13
CA ASN A 69 2.07 5.80 -6.93
C ASN A 69 3.29 5.41 -6.06
N VAL A 70 3.06 4.63 -5.01
CA VAL A 70 4.15 4.03 -4.24
C VAL A 70 4.90 3.03 -5.14
N PRO A 71 6.24 2.94 -5.08
CA PRO A 71 6.95 1.87 -5.75
C PRO A 71 6.50 0.51 -5.21
N ASP A 72 6.37 -0.51 -6.07
CA ASP A 72 5.98 -1.85 -5.62
C ASP A 72 6.98 -2.44 -4.58
N ALA A 73 8.26 -2.06 -4.70
CA ALA A 73 9.32 -2.43 -3.77
C ALA A 73 9.22 -1.76 -2.39
N ASP A 74 8.45 -0.68 -2.27
CA ASP A 74 8.13 -0.05 -0.99
C ASP A 74 7.01 -0.84 -0.30
N ARG A 75 7.39 -1.96 0.31
CA ARG A 75 6.48 -2.97 0.84
C ARG A 75 6.87 -3.41 2.25
N TYR A 76 6.36 -2.69 3.24
CA TYR A 76 6.53 -3.01 4.66
C TYR A 76 5.21 -3.50 5.24
N GLN A 77 5.09 -4.81 5.43
CA GLN A 77 3.82 -5.43 5.81
C GLN A 77 4.03 -6.46 6.92
N LEU A 78 3.25 -6.33 8.00
CA LEU A 78 3.27 -7.21 9.16
C LEU A 78 1.90 -7.89 9.31
N VAL A 79 1.90 -9.13 9.79
CA VAL A 79 0.67 -9.84 10.14
C VAL A 79 0.71 -10.20 11.62
N ASN A 80 -0.25 -9.67 12.37
CA ASN A 80 -0.49 -10.04 13.76
C ASN A 80 -1.68 -11.01 13.81
N GLN A 81 -1.50 -12.12 14.52
CA GLN A 81 -2.55 -13.11 14.73
C GLN A 81 -2.90 -13.18 16.21
N TYR A 82 -4.19 -13.08 16.49
CA TYR A 82 -4.74 -13.07 17.83
C TYR A 82 -5.57 -14.32 18.05
N ASP A 83 -5.56 -14.84 19.27
CA ASP A 83 -6.49 -15.89 19.67
C ASP A 83 -7.91 -15.30 19.75
N GLU A 84 -8.92 -16.17 19.83
CA GLU A 84 -10.32 -15.74 19.73
C GLU A 84 -10.71 -14.76 20.84
N GLU A 85 -10.16 -15.01 22.03
CA GLU A 85 -10.37 -14.26 23.26
C GLU A 85 -9.71 -12.87 23.24
N ASP A 86 -8.65 -12.70 22.44
CA ASP A 86 -7.86 -11.47 22.34
C ASP A 86 -8.29 -10.56 21.18
N PHE A 87 -9.15 -11.06 20.27
CA PHE A 87 -9.69 -10.30 19.15
C PHE A 87 -11.15 -9.90 19.40
N ILE A 88 -11.35 -8.86 20.21
CA ILE A 88 -12.67 -8.43 20.66
C ILE A 88 -13.19 -7.29 19.77
N HIS A 89 -14.41 -7.46 19.25
CA HIS A 89 -15.13 -6.43 18.51
C HIS A 89 -16.64 -6.55 18.74
N THR A 90 -17.38 -5.47 18.48
CA THR A 90 -18.85 -5.50 18.49
C THR A 90 -19.38 -6.38 17.34
N ALA A 91 -20.61 -6.89 17.47
CA ALA A 91 -21.27 -7.66 16.43
C ALA A 91 -21.74 -6.78 15.26
N ALA A 92 -22.18 -5.54 15.54
CA ALA A 92 -22.66 -4.61 14.53
C ALA A 92 -22.41 -3.15 14.95
N TYR A 93 -22.14 -2.27 13.97
CA TYR A 93 -21.96 -0.84 14.17
C TYR A 93 -22.09 -0.08 12.84
N LEU A 94 -22.66 1.14 12.85
CA LEU A 94 -22.85 1.98 11.64
C LEU A 94 -23.47 1.20 10.45
N ASP A 95 -24.55 0.46 10.72
CA ASP A 95 -25.27 -0.38 9.74
C ASP A 95 -24.44 -1.51 9.10
N MET A 96 -23.27 -1.84 9.66
CA MET A 96 -22.45 -3.00 9.27
C MET A 96 -22.63 -4.17 10.25
N ASN A 97 -22.56 -5.40 9.73
CA ASN A 97 -22.54 -6.62 10.54
C ASN A 97 -21.19 -7.31 10.43
N TYR A 98 -20.45 -7.37 11.54
CA TYR A 98 -19.14 -7.98 11.60
C TYR A 98 -19.25 -9.47 11.88
N SER A 99 -18.51 -10.26 11.12
CA SER A 99 -18.39 -11.70 11.29
C SER A 99 -17.08 -12.08 12.00
N ARG A 100 -16.83 -13.38 12.11
CA ARG A 100 -15.54 -13.91 12.60
C ARG A 100 -14.40 -13.68 11.60
N ASP A 101 -14.71 -13.19 10.40
CA ASP A 101 -13.79 -12.90 9.30
C ASP A 101 -13.27 -11.46 9.31
N LEU A 102 -13.72 -10.64 10.26
CA LEU A 102 -13.24 -9.28 10.45
C LEU A 102 -11.70 -9.23 10.47
N ILE A 103 -11.16 -8.36 9.63
CA ILE A 103 -9.76 -7.97 9.63
C ILE A 103 -9.64 -6.50 10.01
N MET A 104 -8.59 -6.16 10.75
CA MET A 104 -8.27 -4.79 11.11
C MET A 104 -6.94 -4.39 10.50
N ILE A 105 -6.95 -3.37 9.66
CA ILE A 105 -5.80 -2.90 8.91
C ILE A 105 -5.38 -1.55 9.49
N GLU A 106 -4.13 -1.46 9.94
CA GLU A 106 -3.47 -0.19 10.25
C GLU A 106 -2.50 0.15 9.14
N ILE A 107 -2.55 1.38 8.64
CA ILE A 107 -1.60 1.90 7.66
C ILE A 107 -0.96 3.15 8.23
N VAL A 108 0.36 3.13 8.37
CA VAL A 108 1.14 4.30 8.79
C VAL A 108 1.92 4.80 7.58
N PHE A 109 1.81 6.08 7.23
CA PHE A 109 2.62 6.68 6.16
C PHE A 109 3.02 8.12 6.48
N ILE A 110 3.92 8.69 5.67
CA ILE A 110 4.38 10.08 5.81
C ILE A 110 3.26 11.04 5.41
N GLU A 111 3.01 12.04 6.26
CA GLU A 111 1.98 13.06 6.06
C GLU A 111 2.10 13.84 4.73
N GLY A 112 0.98 14.46 4.30
CA GLY A 112 0.95 15.37 3.15
C GLY A 112 0.04 14.93 2.01
N ARG A 113 -0.79 13.89 2.21
CA ARG A 113 -1.81 13.48 1.26
C ARG A 113 -3.12 14.21 1.52
N SER A 114 -3.80 14.59 0.45
CA SER A 114 -5.13 15.20 0.57
C SER A 114 -6.14 14.18 1.10
N ASP A 115 -7.22 14.67 1.69
CA ASP A 115 -8.28 13.81 2.21
C ASP A 115 -8.96 13.01 1.09
N GLU A 116 -9.01 13.54 -0.14
CA GLU A 116 -9.51 12.84 -1.32
C GLU A 116 -8.66 11.61 -1.63
N ILE A 117 -7.33 11.76 -1.64
CA ILE A 117 -6.42 10.63 -1.88
C ILE A 117 -6.59 9.57 -0.78
N LYS A 118 -6.68 9.99 0.49
CA LYS A 118 -6.91 9.08 1.62
C LYS A 118 -8.23 8.32 1.49
N LYS A 119 -9.33 9.01 1.15
CA LYS A 119 -10.64 8.38 0.89
C LYS A 119 -10.59 7.41 -0.29
N SER A 120 -9.93 7.79 -1.39
CA SER A 120 -9.72 6.92 -2.54
C SER A 120 -8.92 5.67 -2.20
N LEU A 121 -7.87 5.80 -1.38
CA LEU A 121 -7.07 4.66 -0.90
C LEU A 121 -7.93 3.70 -0.08
N ILE A 122 -8.70 4.20 0.89
CA ILE A 122 -9.58 3.38 1.73
C ILE A 122 -10.57 2.58 0.86
N ALA A 123 -11.21 3.26 -0.09
CA ALA A 123 -12.15 2.62 -1.02
C ALA A 123 -11.48 1.58 -1.92
N ALA A 124 -10.28 1.89 -2.46
CA ALA A 124 -9.54 0.99 -3.33
C ALA A 124 -9.08 -0.28 -2.60
N ILE A 125 -8.62 -0.15 -1.35
CA ILE A 125 -8.21 -1.30 -0.52
C ILE A 125 -9.39 -2.23 -0.29
N SER A 126 -10.52 -1.70 0.20
CA SER A 126 -11.71 -2.50 0.47
C SER A 126 -12.16 -3.24 -0.79
N LYS A 127 -12.31 -2.52 -1.91
CA LYS A 127 -12.72 -3.10 -3.21
C LYS A 127 -11.79 -4.23 -3.67
N LYS A 128 -10.47 -4.03 -3.58
CA LYS A 128 -9.49 -5.03 -4.05
C LYS A 128 -9.44 -6.25 -3.15
N ILE A 129 -9.57 -6.08 -1.82
CA ILE A 129 -9.64 -7.20 -0.89
C ILE A 129 -10.88 -8.03 -1.20
N VAL A 130 -12.06 -7.42 -1.27
CA VAL A 130 -13.32 -8.11 -1.62
C VAL A 130 -13.18 -8.88 -2.92
N ALA A 131 -12.61 -8.27 -3.97
CA ALA A 131 -12.40 -8.92 -5.25
C ALA A 131 -11.42 -10.11 -5.19
N ALA A 132 -10.37 -10.03 -4.37
CA ALA A 132 -9.34 -11.05 -4.28
C ALA A 132 -9.72 -12.23 -3.36
N THR A 133 -10.54 -11.98 -2.33
CA THR A 133 -10.82 -12.94 -1.25
C THR A 133 -12.28 -13.39 -1.17
N GLY A 134 -13.21 -12.61 -1.72
CA GLY A 134 -14.65 -12.83 -1.55
C GLY A 134 -15.17 -12.50 -0.14
N MET A 135 -14.36 -11.84 0.70
CA MET A 135 -14.79 -11.40 2.03
C MET A 135 -15.87 -10.32 1.94
N SER A 136 -16.70 -10.21 2.99
CA SER A 136 -17.63 -9.08 3.12
C SER A 136 -16.85 -7.77 3.26
N SER A 137 -17.37 -6.69 2.67
CA SER A 137 -16.82 -5.34 2.89
C SER A 137 -16.99 -4.88 4.34
N ASP A 138 -18.03 -5.37 5.02
CA ASP A 138 -18.30 -5.09 6.44
C ASP A 138 -17.17 -5.64 7.33
N ASP A 139 -16.51 -6.73 6.90
CA ASP A 139 -15.41 -7.36 7.64
C ASP A 139 -14.04 -6.70 7.41
N ILE A 140 -14.01 -5.49 6.87
CA ILE A 140 -12.77 -4.74 6.60
C ILE A 140 -12.76 -3.45 7.40
N PHE A 141 -12.13 -3.49 8.57
CA PHE A 141 -11.84 -2.29 9.33
C PHE A 141 -10.47 -1.73 8.92
N LEU A 142 -10.39 -0.43 8.63
CA LEU A 142 -9.16 0.20 8.16
C LEU A 142 -8.96 1.57 8.84
N MET A 143 -7.75 1.79 9.33
CA MET A 143 -7.31 3.06 9.89
C MET A 143 -6.00 3.53 9.26
N ILE A 144 -5.90 4.83 9.01
CA ILE A 144 -4.69 5.51 8.52
C ILE A 144 -4.13 6.38 9.64
N GLN A 145 -2.82 6.30 9.86
CA GLN A 145 -2.05 7.19 10.73
C GLN A 145 -0.98 7.89 9.90
N GLU A 146 -0.89 9.21 10.05
CA GLU A 146 0.13 10.02 9.39
C GLU A 146 1.27 10.33 10.37
N VAL A 147 2.51 10.25 9.89
CA VAL A 147 3.70 10.61 10.66
C VAL A 147 4.51 11.69 9.95
N ASN A 148 5.18 12.53 10.74
CA ASN A 148 6.12 13.48 10.17
C ASN A 148 7.27 12.76 9.46
N ARG A 149 7.75 13.34 8.36
CA ARG A 149 8.85 12.78 7.54
C ARG A 149 10.16 12.52 8.32
N THR A 150 10.39 13.23 9.41
CA THR A 150 11.57 13.08 10.27
C THR A 150 11.49 11.87 11.21
N ASN A 151 10.30 11.29 11.40
CA ASN A 151 10.05 10.18 12.31
C ASN A 151 10.32 8.81 11.69
N VAL A 152 10.75 8.74 10.43
CA VAL A 152 10.88 7.46 9.71
C VAL A 152 12.32 7.23 9.24
N SER A 153 12.85 6.05 9.56
CA SER A 153 14.13 5.54 9.08
C SER A 153 13.93 4.21 8.36
N PHE A 154 14.52 4.07 7.17
CA PHE A 154 14.56 2.79 6.43
C PHE A 154 15.75 1.91 6.82
N GLY A 155 16.39 2.25 7.95
CA GLY A 155 17.60 1.61 8.44
C GLY A 155 18.78 2.56 8.44
N ARG A 156 19.90 2.05 8.95
CA ARG A 156 21.16 2.80 9.17
C ARG A 156 21.05 3.99 10.13
N GLY A 157 19.94 4.12 10.87
CA GLY A 157 19.73 5.20 11.84
C GLY A 157 19.59 6.58 11.21
N VAL A 158 19.24 6.67 9.93
CA VAL A 158 19.08 7.93 9.18
C VAL A 158 17.62 8.11 8.80
N ALA A 159 17.09 9.32 8.91
CA ALA A 159 15.78 9.67 8.39
C ALA A 159 15.90 10.14 6.93
N GLN A 160 15.86 9.19 5.98
CA GLN A 160 16.15 9.46 4.56
C GLN A 160 15.15 10.45 3.91
N ARG A 161 14.00 10.65 4.53
CA ARG A 161 12.92 11.53 4.04
C ARG A 161 12.83 12.84 4.83
N ALA A 162 13.77 13.12 5.75
CA ALA A 162 13.76 14.33 6.58
C ALA A 162 14.14 15.62 5.84
N ALA A 163 14.58 15.52 4.58
CA ALA A 163 15.02 16.66 3.77
C ALA A 163 13.87 17.55 3.28
#